data_AF-A0A8G1RM95-F1
#
_entry.id   AF-A0A8G1RM95-F1
#
_cell.length_a   1.000
_cell.length_b   1.000
_cell.length_c   1.000
_cell.angle_alpha   90.00
_cell.angle_beta   90.00
_cell.angle_gamma   90.00
#
_symmetry.space_group_name_H-M   'P 1'
#
loop_
_entity.id
_entity.type
_entity.pdbx_description
1 polymer ?
#
loop_
_entity_poly.entity_id
_entity_poly.type
_entity_poly.pdbx_seq_one_letter_code
_entity_poly.pdbx_strand_id
1 'polypeptide(L)'
;MEDRPLTQVSTDPITLTAHETSPALIFSTFTATTAFNLGLALRDRILSLPATSRKPALISITLTTAPLPSSFTDNQPVPPHVVFQCATEPGTIPDNEVWVRRKRNTVLRWGVSSTVQSAKFSRSEILHRALNAKMCFDDAFRLVGVQLEYEKVRSSLAEEQFGFDCHCCTYALRWNNGLDY
;
A
#
# COMPACT_ATOMS: atom_id res chain seq x y z
N MET A 1 -5.42 10.78 29.03
CA MET A 1 -5.95 10.18 27.79
C MET A 1 -5.64 8.70 27.90
N GLU A 2 -6.66 7.86 27.88
CA GLU A 2 -6.51 6.43 28.20
C GLU A 2 -5.85 5.69 27.03
N ASP A 3 -4.79 4.94 27.31
CA ASP A 3 -4.02 4.18 26.32
C ASP A 3 -4.91 3.06 25.76
N ARG A 4 -5.54 3.31 24.59
CA ARG A 4 -6.42 2.35 23.93
C ARG A 4 -5.69 1.70 22.75
N PRO A 5 -5.11 0.49 22.92
CA PRO A 5 -4.39 -0.19 21.86
C PRO A 5 -5.30 -0.50 20.67
N LEU A 6 -4.68 -0.70 19.50
CA LEU A 6 -5.39 -1.25 18.34
C LEU A 6 -5.64 -2.75 18.57
N THR A 7 -6.83 -3.21 18.23
CA THR A 7 -7.14 -4.64 18.16
C THR A 7 -6.40 -5.27 16.98
N GLN A 8 -6.05 -6.54 17.11
CA GLN A 8 -5.47 -7.29 16.00
C GLN A 8 -6.42 -7.30 14.81
N VAL A 9 -5.90 -6.94 13.64
CA VAL A 9 -6.64 -6.92 12.38
C VAL A 9 -6.74 -8.35 11.83
N SER A 10 -7.90 -8.72 11.28
CA SER A 10 -8.09 -10.03 10.64
C SER A 10 -7.13 -10.21 9.46
N THR A 11 -6.68 -11.45 9.23
CA THR A 11 -5.88 -11.82 8.04
C THR A 11 -6.72 -12.46 6.95
N ASP A 12 -8.00 -12.70 7.19
CA ASP A 12 -8.92 -13.28 6.21
C ASP A 12 -9.41 -12.21 5.22
N PRO A 13 -9.15 -12.35 3.91
CA PRO A 13 -9.56 -11.36 2.92
C PRO A 13 -11.07 -11.16 2.85
N ILE A 14 -11.88 -12.18 3.16
CA ILE A 14 -13.35 -12.06 3.14
C ILE A 14 -13.81 -11.13 4.27
N THR A 15 -13.35 -11.40 5.49
CA THR A 15 -13.63 -10.58 6.69
C THR A 15 -13.17 -9.13 6.49
N LEU A 16 -11.98 -8.91 5.95
CA LEU A 16 -11.44 -7.57 5.69
C LEU A 16 -12.28 -6.81 4.65
N THR A 17 -12.65 -7.48 3.55
CA THR A 17 -13.46 -6.86 2.49
C THR A 17 -14.83 -6.46 3.05
N ALA A 18 -15.47 -7.33 3.83
CA ALA A 18 -16.76 -7.03 4.45
C ALA A 18 -16.71 -5.80 5.37
N HIS A 19 -15.62 -5.65 6.14
CA HIS A 19 -15.41 -4.48 6.99
C HIS A 19 -15.24 -3.20 6.14
N GLU A 20 -14.48 -3.25 5.05
CA GLU A 20 -14.25 -2.08 4.16
C GLU A 20 -15.50 -1.63 3.42
N THR A 21 -16.39 -2.56 3.05
CA THR A 21 -17.65 -2.25 2.38
C THR A 21 -18.78 -1.86 3.34
N SER A 22 -18.51 -1.82 4.64
CA SER A 22 -19.50 -1.46 5.65
C SER A 22 -20.02 -0.03 5.42
N PRO A 23 -21.35 0.19 5.42
CA PRO A 23 -21.92 1.54 5.32
C PRO A 23 -21.42 2.51 6.39
N ALA A 24 -20.94 2.00 7.53
CA ALA A 24 -20.38 2.81 8.61
C ALA A 24 -19.07 3.54 8.23
N LEU A 25 -18.39 3.11 7.16
CA LEU A 25 -17.17 3.73 6.64
C LEU A 25 -17.42 4.64 5.42
N ILE A 26 -18.69 4.80 5.02
CA ILE A 26 -19.07 5.60 3.85
C ILE A 26 -19.69 6.91 4.34
N PHE A 27 -19.09 8.02 3.96
CA PHE A 27 -19.66 9.35 4.22
C PHE A 27 -20.80 9.63 3.24
N SER A 28 -21.92 10.16 3.74
CA SER A 28 -23.03 10.62 2.88
C SER A 28 -22.66 11.85 2.05
N THR A 29 -21.76 12.69 2.57
CA THR A 29 -21.16 13.83 1.85
C THR A 29 -19.69 13.95 2.21
N PHE A 30 -18.87 14.38 1.25
CA PHE A 30 -17.43 14.55 1.46
C PHE A 30 -16.98 15.92 0.95
N THR A 31 -16.56 16.79 1.87
CA THR A 31 -16.13 18.17 1.60
C THR A 31 -14.68 18.39 2.05
N ALA A 32 -14.09 19.53 1.70
CA ALA A 32 -12.77 19.92 2.22
C ALA A 32 -12.74 19.96 3.76
N THR A 33 -13.82 20.46 4.39
CA THR A 33 -13.98 20.45 5.86
C THR A 33 -14.06 19.04 6.41
N THR A 34 -14.77 18.13 5.73
CA THR A 34 -14.81 16.71 6.11
C THR A 34 -13.42 16.09 6.06
N ALA A 35 -12.67 16.33 4.98
CA ALA A 35 -11.30 15.83 4.82
C ALA A 35 -10.37 16.35 5.91
N PHE A 36 -10.43 17.65 6.22
CA PHE A 36 -9.62 18.27 7.26
C PHE A 36 -9.92 17.70 8.65
N ASN A 37 -11.20 17.64 9.03
CA ASN A 37 -11.62 17.11 10.33
C ASN A 37 -11.30 15.62 10.47
N LEU A 38 -11.50 14.83 9.41
CA LEU A 38 -11.12 13.41 9.38
C LEU A 38 -9.61 13.25 9.57
N GLY A 39 -8.82 14.04 8.86
CA GLY A 39 -7.36 14.03 8.97
C GLY A 39 -6.87 14.34 10.38
N LEU A 40 -7.45 15.36 11.04
CA LEU A 40 -7.15 15.69 12.43
C LEU A 40 -7.57 14.57 13.39
N ALA A 41 -8.77 14.03 13.25
CA ALA A 41 -9.25 12.92 14.09
C ALA A 41 -8.36 11.67 13.96
N LEU A 42 -7.88 11.36 12.76
CA LEU A 42 -6.92 10.27 12.53
C LEU A 42 -5.57 10.54 13.20
N ARG A 43 -5.07 11.79 13.11
CA ARG A 43 -3.83 12.18 13.77
C ARG A 43 -3.94 12.05 15.28
N ASP A 44 -5.00 12.58 15.88
CA ASP A 44 -5.24 12.50 17.31
C ASP A 44 -5.39 11.05 17.77
N ARG A 45 -6.06 10.21 16.96
CA ARG A 45 -6.17 8.78 17.24
C ARG A 45 -4.81 8.09 17.24
N ILE A 46 -3.94 8.36 16.26
CA ILE A 46 -2.59 7.77 16.23
C ILE A 46 -1.77 8.23 17.43
N LEU A 47 -1.84 9.52 17.78
CA LEU A 47 -1.14 10.06 18.94
C LEU A 47 -1.67 9.51 20.28
N SER A 48 -2.93 9.07 20.35
CA SER A 48 -3.50 8.37 21.51
C SER A 48 -3.07 6.91 21.68
N LEU A 49 -2.29 6.35 20.74
CA LEU A 49 -1.78 4.99 20.85
C LEU A 49 -0.63 4.91 21.87
N PRO A 50 -0.47 3.76 22.56
CA PRO A 50 0.65 3.56 23.48
C PRO A 50 1.99 3.79 22.77
N ALA A 51 2.88 4.55 23.41
CA ALA A 51 4.18 4.94 22.83
C ALA A 51 5.04 3.73 22.40
N THR A 52 4.86 2.57 23.04
CA THR A 52 5.54 1.32 22.68
C THR A 52 5.09 0.73 21.34
N SER A 53 3.88 1.06 20.89
CA SER A 53 3.26 0.57 19.66
C SER A 53 3.13 1.64 18.57
N ARG A 54 3.32 2.91 18.93
CA ARG A 54 3.18 4.06 18.04
C ARG A 54 4.45 4.25 17.21
N LYS A 55 4.28 4.57 15.93
CA LYS A 55 5.37 4.88 14.99
C LYS A 55 5.06 6.20 14.26
N PRO A 56 6.09 6.97 13.88
CA PRO A 56 5.93 8.11 12.99
C PRO A 56 5.22 7.69 11.71
N ALA A 57 4.15 8.41 11.36
CA ALA A 57 3.27 8.07 10.25
C ALA A 57 2.91 9.31 9.45
N LEU A 58 2.69 9.11 8.15
CA LEU A 58 2.16 10.10 7.24
C LEU A 58 0.70 9.75 6.91
N ILE A 59 -0.21 10.67 7.19
CA ILE A 59 -1.62 10.58 6.85
C ILE A 59 -1.83 11.34 5.54
N SER A 60 -2.51 10.74 4.57
CA SER A 60 -2.83 11.35 3.29
C SER A 60 -4.27 11.02 2.91
N ILE A 61 -5.04 12.05 2.56
CA ILE A 61 -6.40 11.94 2.02
C ILE A 61 -6.38 12.55 0.63
N THR A 62 -6.87 11.79 -0.35
CA THR A 62 -6.74 12.09 -1.76
C THR A 62 -8.05 11.82 -2.46
N LEU A 63 -8.48 12.72 -3.35
CA LEU A 63 -9.64 12.50 -4.20
C LEU A 63 -9.27 11.60 -5.38
N THR A 64 -10.17 10.71 -5.77
CA THR A 64 -10.07 9.97 -7.02
C THR A 64 -10.27 10.94 -8.19
N THR A 65 -9.20 11.51 -8.71
CA THR A 65 -9.27 12.26 -9.96
C THR A 65 -9.44 11.27 -11.10
N ALA A 66 -10.53 11.35 -11.85
CA ALA A 66 -10.55 10.79 -13.19
C ALA A 66 -9.36 11.40 -13.97
N PRO A 67 -8.67 10.65 -14.85
CA PRO A 67 -7.70 11.27 -15.74
C PRO A 67 -8.45 12.30 -16.59
N LEU A 68 -8.34 13.58 -16.23
CA LEU A 68 -8.69 14.65 -17.14
C LEU A 68 -7.78 14.46 -18.37
N PRO A 69 -8.30 14.61 -19.60
CA PRO A 69 -7.47 14.56 -20.78
C PRO A 69 -6.40 15.65 -20.63
N SER A 70 -5.16 15.25 -20.33
CA SER A 70 -4.02 16.14 -20.51
C SER A 70 -4.01 16.49 -21.99
N SER A 71 -3.88 17.78 -22.30
CA SER A 71 -3.78 18.23 -23.68
C SER A 71 -2.77 17.37 -24.44
N PHE A 72 -3.15 16.98 -25.65
CA PHE A 72 -2.33 16.33 -26.68
C PHE A 72 -0.85 16.71 -26.54
N THR A 73 -0.01 15.82 -25.99
CA THR A 73 1.42 15.60 -26.33
C THR A 73 2.25 14.92 -25.24
N ASP A 74 1.76 14.73 -24.01
CA ASP A 74 2.60 14.09 -22.98
C ASP A 74 1.86 12.99 -22.21
N ASN A 75 2.43 11.79 -22.22
CA ASN A 75 1.96 10.58 -21.53
C ASN A 75 2.09 10.69 -19.99
N GLN A 76 2.09 11.91 -19.44
CA GLN A 76 2.31 12.14 -18.02
C GLN A 76 1.04 11.86 -17.22
N PRO A 77 1.10 10.96 -16.22
CA PRO A 77 -0.02 10.71 -15.34
C PRO A 77 -0.35 11.97 -14.54
N VAL A 78 -1.64 12.36 -14.56
CA VAL A 78 -2.13 13.49 -13.77
C VAL A 78 -1.88 13.21 -12.29
N PRO A 79 -1.20 14.12 -11.55
CA PRO A 79 -0.95 13.90 -10.13
C PRO A 79 -2.28 13.91 -9.37
N PRO A 80 -2.41 13.07 -8.34
CA PRO A 80 -3.63 12.97 -7.56
C PRO A 80 -3.90 14.24 -6.75
N HIS A 81 -5.18 14.63 -6.64
CA HIS A 81 -5.58 15.79 -5.83
C HIS A 81 -5.60 15.43 -4.34
N VAL A 82 -4.53 15.80 -3.63
CA VAL A 82 -4.39 15.64 -2.17
C VAL A 82 -5.14 16.77 -1.46
N VAL A 83 -6.07 16.41 -0.58
CA VAL A 83 -6.92 17.37 0.16
C VAL A 83 -6.55 17.46 1.64
N PHE A 84 -5.74 16.53 2.15
CA PHE A 84 -5.13 16.59 3.47
C PHE A 84 -3.85 15.75 3.49
N GLN A 85 -2.77 16.29 4.05
CA GLN A 85 -1.54 15.54 4.30
C GLN A 85 -0.90 16.03 5.61
N CYS A 86 -0.54 15.10 6.50
CA CYS A 86 0.00 15.46 7.81
C CYS A 86 0.89 14.34 8.38
N ALA A 87 2.07 14.73 8.89
CA ALA A 87 2.91 13.85 9.70
C ALA A 87 2.43 13.84 11.16
N THR A 88 2.52 12.69 11.83
CA THR A 88 2.04 12.54 13.21
C THR A 88 3.05 13.06 14.24
N GLU A 89 4.29 12.58 14.16
CA GLU A 89 5.41 12.91 15.06
C GLU A 89 6.74 12.95 14.27
N PRO A 90 7.82 13.55 14.82
CA PRO A 90 9.13 13.56 14.16
C PRO A 90 9.61 12.15 13.80
N GLY A 91 10.25 12.01 12.63
CA GLY A 91 10.79 10.73 12.15
C GLY A 91 10.19 10.23 10.84
N THR A 92 9.20 10.94 10.28
CA THR A 92 8.82 10.74 8.86
C THR A 92 9.92 11.26 7.93
N ILE A 93 10.15 10.54 6.84
CA ILE A 93 11.13 10.85 5.79
C ILE A 93 10.43 10.94 4.42
N PRO A 94 11.06 11.53 3.39
CA PRO A 94 10.46 11.62 2.05
C PRO A 94 9.97 10.29 1.47
N ASP A 95 10.60 9.16 1.83
CA ASP A 95 10.16 7.82 1.43
C ASP A 95 8.71 7.50 1.88
N ASN A 96 8.22 8.11 2.96
CA ASN A 96 6.83 7.94 3.38
C ASN A 96 5.82 8.37 2.30
N GLU A 97 6.14 9.38 1.49
CA GLU A 97 5.29 9.81 0.37
C GLU A 97 5.27 8.77 -0.75
N VAL A 98 6.40 8.10 -0.99
CA VAL A 98 6.51 6.98 -1.95
C VAL A 98 5.63 5.81 -1.48
N TRP A 99 5.67 5.48 -0.19
CA TRP A 99 4.80 4.45 0.40
C TRP A 99 3.31 4.80 0.29
N VAL A 100 2.94 6.06 0.56
CA VAL A 100 1.57 6.55 0.39
C VAL A 100 1.12 6.41 -1.07
N ARG A 101 1.96 6.85 -2.02
CA ARG A 101 1.68 6.72 -3.46
C ARG A 101 1.44 5.27 -3.86
N ARG A 102 2.32 4.34 -3.45
CA ARG A 102 2.21 2.91 -3.78
C ARG A 102 0.92 2.29 -3.24
N LYS A 103 0.63 2.52 -1.96
CA LYS A 103 -0.60 2.02 -1.32
C LYS A 103 -1.85 2.57 -2.00
N ARG A 104 -1.86 3.87 -2.33
CA ARG A 104 -2.96 4.49 -3.08
C ARG A 104 -3.14 3.88 -4.47
N ASN A 105 -2.05 3.64 -5.20
CA ASN A 105 -2.12 3.00 -6.52
C ASN A 105 -2.74 1.60 -6.42
N THR A 106 -2.44 0.84 -5.35
CA THR A 106 -3.12 -0.44 -5.08
C THR A 106 -4.64 -0.24 -4.95
N VAL A 107 -5.07 0.74 -4.13
CA VAL A 107 -6.49 1.02 -3.90
C VAL A 107 -7.20 1.42 -5.20
N LEU A 108 -6.62 2.35 -5.96
CA LEU A 108 -7.22 2.86 -7.20
C LEU A 108 -7.29 1.80 -8.30
N ARG A 109 -6.33 0.87 -8.36
CA ARG A 109 -6.31 -0.21 -9.35
C ARG A 109 -7.30 -1.32 -9.02
N TRP A 110 -7.38 -1.72 -7.74
CA TRP A 110 -8.10 -2.94 -7.33
C TRP A 110 -9.43 -2.67 -6.63
N GLY A 111 -9.74 -1.42 -6.29
CA GLY A 111 -10.97 -1.04 -5.61
C GLY A 111 -11.08 -1.53 -4.16
N VAL A 112 -9.98 -2.03 -3.57
CA VAL A 112 -9.90 -2.54 -2.18
C VAL A 112 -8.63 -2.05 -1.51
N SER A 113 -8.58 -2.05 -0.17
CA SER A 113 -7.37 -1.58 0.52
C SER A 113 -6.14 -2.42 0.18
N SER A 114 -4.96 -1.83 0.37
CA SER A 114 -3.71 -2.57 0.30
C SER A 114 -3.61 -3.71 1.32
N THR A 115 -4.39 -3.67 2.41
CA THR A 115 -4.43 -4.73 3.43
C THR A 115 -5.27 -5.91 2.95
N VAL A 116 -6.44 -5.68 2.35
CA VAL A 116 -7.24 -6.72 1.68
C VAL A 116 -6.42 -7.36 0.56
N GLN A 117 -5.81 -6.52 -0.27
CA GLN A 117 -4.98 -7.02 -1.36
C GLN A 117 -3.78 -7.80 -0.84
N SER A 118 -3.20 -7.36 0.28
CA SER A 118 -2.13 -8.08 0.97
C SER A 118 -2.58 -9.46 1.45
N ALA A 119 -3.73 -9.57 2.10
CA ALA A 119 -4.29 -10.83 2.58
C ALA A 119 -4.60 -11.83 1.45
N LYS A 120 -4.91 -11.35 0.24
CA LYS A 120 -5.09 -12.22 -0.95
C LYS A 120 -3.79 -12.86 -1.43
N PHE A 121 -2.64 -12.27 -1.13
CA PHE A 121 -1.35 -12.81 -1.53
C PHE A 121 -0.80 -13.77 -0.46
N SER A 122 -0.94 -15.06 -0.71
CA SER A 122 -0.29 -16.08 0.11
C SER A 122 1.16 -16.31 -0.36
N ARG A 123 2.12 -15.87 0.45
CA ARG A 123 3.56 -16.12 0.20
C ARG A 123 3.85 -17.61 0.08
N SER A 124 3.23 -18.45 0.90
CA SER A 124 3.44 -19.90 0.85
C SER A 124 2.90 -20.52 -0.43
N GLU A 125 1.78 -20.03 -0.95
CA GLU A 125 1.18 -20.51 -2.20
C GLU A 125 2.05 -20.16 -3.41
N ILE A 126 2.51 -18.91 -3.47
CA ILE A 126 3.41 -18.42 -4.53
C ILE A 126 4.72 -19.23 -4.50
N LEU A 127 5.34 -19.38 -3.32
CA LEU A 127 6.59 -20.13 -3.19
C LEU A 127 6.42 -21.61 -3.49
N HIS A 128 5.33 -22.24 -3.04
CA HIS A 128 5.05 -23.64 -3.37
C HIS A 128 4.93 -23.83 -4.89
N ARG A 129 4.22 -22.94 -5.58
CA ARG A 129 4.04 -23.06 -7.04
C ARG A 129 5.32 -22.79 -7.83
N ALA A 130 6.08 -21.78 -7.42
CA ALA A 130 7.34 -21.45 -8.06
C ALA A 130 8.41 -22.53 -7.83
N LEU A 131 8.57 -22.98 -6.58
CA LEU A 131 9.69 -23.86 -6.18
C LEU A 131 9.33 -25.34 -6.29
N ASN A 132 8.14 -25.75 -5.82
CA ASN A 132 7.75 -27.16 -5.78
C ASN A 132 7.04 -27.60 -7.06
N ALA A 133 6.16 -26.77 -7.62
CA ALA A 133 5.48 -27.07 -8.89
C ALA A 133 6.29 -26.69 -10.13
N LYS A 134 7.52 -26.17 -9.95
CA LYS A 134 8.45 -25.75 -11.02
C LYS A 134 7.83 -24.80 -12.06
N MET A 135 6.84 -24.01 -11.65
CA MET A 135 6.20 -23.04 -12.52
C MET A 135 7.09 -21.79 -12.64
N CYS A 136 7.04 -21.12 -13.81
CA CYS A 136 7.71 -19.83 -13.96
C CYS A 136 7.19 -18.84 -12.90
N PHE A 137 8.09 -18.04 -12.32
CA PHE A 137 7.76 -17.08 -11.27
C PHE A 137 6.70 -16.08 -11.76
N ASP A 138 6.79 -15.61 -13.01
CA ASP A 138 5.78 -14.72 -13.61
C ASP A 138 4.38 -15.34 -13.63
N ASP A 139 4.27 -16.62 -13.98
CA ASP A 139 2.99 -17.31 -14.03
C ASP A 139 2.46 -17.60 -12.62
N ALA A 140 3.34 -17.89 -11.65
CA ALA A 140 2.98 -17.99 -10.22
C ALA A 140 2.35 -16.71 -9.68
N PHE A 141 2.89 -15.56 -10.06
CA PHE A 141 2.38 -14.26 -9.66
C PHE A 141 1.10 -13.88 -10.41
N ARG A 142 1.01 -14.17 -11.71
CA ARG A 142 -0.22 -13.92 -12.50
C ARG A 142 -1.42 -14.68 -11.95
N LEU A 143 -1.23 -15.93 -11.51
CA LEU A 143 -2.31 -16.73 -10.93
C LEU A 143 -2.88 -16.17 -9.63
N VAL A 144 -2.08 -15.41 -8.87
CA VAL A 144 -2.55 -14.70 -7.67
C VAL A 144 -2.98 -13.26 -7.98
N GLY A 145 -3.06 -12.88 -9.25
CA GLY A 145 -3.49 -11.56 -9.70
C GLY A 145 -2.40 -10.48 -9.64
N VAL A 146 -1.12 -10.85 -9.54
CA VAL A 146 0.02 -9.92 -9.63
C VAL A 146 0.63 -9.97 -11.01
N GLN A 147 0.72 -8.82 -11.66
CA GLN A 147 1.60 -8.65 -12.80
C GLN A 147 2.95 -8.16 -12.29
N LEU A 148 3.99 -8.98 -12.45
CA LEU A 148 5.37 -8.55 -12.20
C LEU A 148 5.79 -7.61 -13.33
N GLU A 149 6.19 -6.40 -12.96
CA GLU A 149 7.01 -5.54 -13.80
C GLU A 149 8.41 -5.54 -13.17
N TYR A 150 9.39 -6.05 -13.90
CA TYR A 150 10.78 -6.02 -13.44
C TYR A 150 11.34 -4.62 -13.69
N GLU A 151 11.71 -3.90 -12.64
CA GLU A 151 12.68 -2.82 -12.79
C GLU A 151 14.06 -3.45 -12.68
N LYS A 152 14.78 -3.55 -13.80
CA LYS A 152 16.15 -4.06 -13.82
C LYS A 152 17.04 -3.05 -13.09
N VAL A 153 17.15 -3.17 -11.77
CA VAL A 153 18.08 -2.39 -10.97
C VAL A 153 19.47 -2.66 -11.54
N ARG A 154 20.13 -1.62 -12.08
CA ARG A 154 21.44 -1.75 -12.70
C ARG A 154 22.41 -2.34 -11.68
N SER A 155 22.91 -3.53 -11.99
CA SER A 155 23.90 -4.27 -11.22
C SER A 155 25.22 -3.48 -11.17
N SER A 156 25.53 -2.87 -10.03
CA SER A 156 26.92 -2.64 -9.67
C SER A 156 27.34 -3.75 -8.71
N LEU A 157 28.02 -4.74 -9.28
CA LEU A 157 28.89 -5.70 -8.61
C LEU A 157 28.20 -6.81 -7.77
N ALA A 158 28.39 -8.04 -8.25
CA ALA A 158 28.33 -9.34 -7.56
C ALA A 158 27.03 -9.82 -6.87
N GLU A 159 26.05 -8.97 -6.60
CA GLU A 159 24.79 -9.40 -5.96
C GLU A 159 23.59 -9.11 -6.86
N GLU A 160 23.06 -10.14 -7.52
CA GLU A 160 21.75 -10.07 -8.18
C GLU A 160 20.66 -10.09 -7.10
N GLN A 161 20.44 -8.94 -6.46
CA GLN A 161 19.27 -8.71 -5.62
C GLN A 161 18.06 -8.49 -6.54
N PHE A 162 17.20 -9.51 -6.67
CA PHE A 162 15.90 -9.33 -7.32
C PHE A 162 14.95 -8.67 -6.30
N GLY A 163 14.85 -7.35 -6.38
CA GLY A 163 13.76 -6.60 -5.78
C GLY A 163 12.55 -6.66 -6.70
N PHE A 164 11.52 -7.41 -6.32
CA PHE A 164 10.24 -7.33 -7.00
C PHE A 164 9.50 -6.11 -6.46
N ASP A 165 9.67 -4.97 -7.12
CA ASP A 165 8.95 -3.76 -6.81
C ASP A 165 7.75 -3.66 -7.76
N CYS A 166 6.57 -4.19 -7.38
CA CYS A 166 5.39 -3.76 -8.14
C CYS A 166 5.20 -2.28 -7.85
N HIS A 167 5.28 -1.46 -8.89
CA HIS A 167 4.87 -0.05 -8.87
C HIS A 167 3.45 0.14 -8.29
N CYS A 168 2.68 -0.95 -8.31
CA CYS A 168 1.29 -1.07 -7.91
C CYS A 168 1.04 -1.69 -6.53
N CYS A 169 2.02 -2.31 -5.86
CA CYS A 169 1.81 -3.08 -4.62
C CYS A 169 2.71 -2.61 -3.47
N THR A 170 2.19 -2.72 -2.25
CA THR A 170 2.89 -2.55 -0.96
C THR A 170 3.98 -3.61 -0.70
N TYR A 171 4.21 -4.52 -1.64
CA TYR A 171 5.18 -5.60 -1.49
C TYR A 171 6.49 -5.23 -2.15
N ALA A 172 7.55 -5.20 -1.34
CA ALA A 172 8.90 -5.44 -1.79
C ALA A 172 9.25 -6.88 -1.39
N LEU A 173 9.15 -7.82 -2.32
CA LEU A 173 9.77 -9.12 -2.12
C LEU A 173 11.24 -8.96 -2.49
N ARG A 174 12.12 -8.91 -1.49
CA ARG A 174 13.55 -9.12 -1.72
C ARG A 174 13.79 -10.62 -1.72
N TRP A 175 14.09 -11.18 -2.88
CA TRP A 175 14.64 -12.52 -2.95
C TRP A 175 16.14 -12.43 -2.80
N ASN A 176 16.67 -12.86 -1.65
CA ASN A 176 18.08 -13.20 -1.54
C ASN A 176 18.23 -14.57 -2.19
N ASN A 177 19.07 -14.67 -3.22
CA ASN A 177 19.36 -15.89 -3.97
C ASN A 177 20.09 -16.97 -3.15
N GLY A 178 20.16 -16.83 -1.82
CA GLY A 178 20.77 -17.82 -0.92
C GLY A 178 22.28 -17.96 -1.11
N LEU A 179 22.94 -17.01 -1.75
CA LEU A 179 24.40 -16.94 -1.80
C LEU A 179 24.89 -16.01 -0.69
N ASP A 180 24.62 -16.39 0.56
CA ASP A 180 25.36 -15.87 1.70
C ASP A 180 26.74 -16.57 1.70
N TYR A 181 27.79 -15.81 1.40
CA TYR A 181 29.16 -16.06 1.87
C TYR A 181 29.68 -14.80 2.56
#